data_AF-A0A9D5JYA7-F1
#
_entry.id   AF-A0A9D5JYA7-F1
#
_cell.length_a   1.000
_cell.length_b   1.000
_cell.length_c   1.000
_cell.angle_alpha   90.00
_cell.angle_beta   90.00
_cell.angle_gamma   90.00
#
_symmetry.space_group_name_H-M   'P 1'
#
loop_
_entity.id
_entity.type
_entity.pdbx_description
1 polymer ?
#
loop_
_entity_poly.entity_id
_entity_poly.type
_entity_poly.pdbx_seq_one_letter_code
_entity_poly.pdbx_strand_id
1 'polypeptide(L)'
;MSEQVHVQSIQALVELRSSVGQFRQESLQSLDVINKEIRRFEDWLLERQRYWQYQIEQAQEMLYYAQRALEECQASGYYDEDTGRYHAPNCSGYEMQVAEAYRRLRQAEEELHNVMHWKNLVGQAVHDYQRQARRLADQLNHTLPQAGAFLGRKLATLEAYRAEHAPTAGQDIGTASSSPTISSATGRTASYGADSASLSVSISAGSASGTAKNAATGVWKDHGVPNVPVQHLIHGIDTLNSHVKSKADFKKVSYEEMAEGLRKLQEVVLPAVQNGADGDYFSDIDAQQSLDYEHGYRRIYDAFYGNDAIRVNKIGDAYQVINGYHRLFVAKELGIESLPVQVVEHLPSSPTP
;
A
#
# COMPACT_ATOMS: atom_id res chain seq x y z
N MET A 1 11.61 10.85 -65.03
CA MET A 1 12.21 10.10 -63.92
C MET A 1 11.07 9.56 -63.10
N SER A 2 10.84 8.26 -63.12
CA SER A 2 9.79 7.61 -62.33
C SER A 2 10.17 7.70 -60.86
N GLU A 3 9.52 8.57 -60.09
CA GLU A 3 9.63 8.58 -58.63
C GLU A 3 9.07 7.25 -58.11
N GLN A 4 9.97 6.34 -57.76
CA GLN A 4 9.62 5.09 -57.09
C GLN A 4 9.55 5.34 -55.58
N VAL A 5 8.39 5.07 -54.98
CA VAL A 5 8.24 5.12 -53.52
C VAL A 5 8.70 3.79 -52.92
N HIS A 6 9.74 3.82 -52.09
CA HIS A 6 10.23 2.62 -51.40
C HIS A 6 9.43 2.37 -50.10
N VAL A 7 8.41 1.52 -50.18
CA VAL A 7 7.58 1.13 -49.03
C VAL A 7 7.97 -0.27 -48.55
N GLN A 8 8.43 -0.39 -47.30
CA GLN A 8 8.83 -1.68 -46.72
C GLN A 8 7.64 -2.47 -46.16
N SER A 9 6.77 -1.81 -45.37
CA SER A 9 5.58 -2.45 -44.80
C SER A 9 4.48 -1.43 -44.49
N ILE A 10 3.36 -1.53 -45.20
CA ILE A 10 2.14 -0.76 -44.89
C ILE A 10 1.49 -1.31 -43.61
N GLN A 11 1.55 -2.64 -43.41
CA GLN A 11 0.99 -3.33 -42.26
C GLN A 11 1.58 -2.82 -40.94
N ALA A 12 2.90 -2.60 -40.90
CA ALA A 12 3.57 -2.03 -39.72
C ALA A 12 3.06 -0.62 -39.35
N LEU A 13 2.67 0.19 -40.34
CA LEU A 13 2.10 1.51 -40.11
C LEU A 13 0.65 1.44 -39.59
N VAL A 14 -0.13 0.45 -40.05
CA VAL A 14 -1.47 0.18 -39.53
C VAL A 14 -1.40 -0.27 -38.08
N GLU A 15 -0.51 -1.20 -37.77
CA GLU A 15 -0.25 -1.69 -36.42
C GLU A 15 0.20 -0.56 -35.50
N LEU A 16 1.18 0.25 -35.92
CA LEU A 16 1.63 1.41 -35.14
C LEU A 16 0.49 2.38 -34.83
N ARG A 17 -0.38 2.69 -35.80
CA ARG A 17 -1.54 3.57 -35.58
C ARG A 17 -2.51 2.97 -34.55
N SER A 18 -2.76 1.66 -34.63
CA SER A 18 -3.60 0.96 -33.67
C SER A 18 -2.98 0.97 -32.27
N SER A 19 -1.70 0.62 -32.14
CA SER A 19 -0.97 0.61 -30.87
C SER A 19 -0.91 2.00 -30.22
N VAL A 20 -0.75 3.08 -31.01
CA VAL A 20 -0.80 4.46 -30.48
C VAL A 20 -2.18 4.79 -29.88
N GLY A 21 -3.26 4.36 -30.55
CA GLY A 21 -4.62 4.54 -30.04
C GLY A 21 -4.87 3.75 -28.75
N GLN A 22 -4.42 2.49 -28.72
CA GLN A 22 -4.54 1.61 -27.55
C GLN A 22 -3.73 2.14 -26.36
N PHE A 23 -2.45 2.45 -26.57
CA PHE A 23 -1.58 3.03 -25.54
C PHE A 23 -2.18 4.29 -24.93
N ARG A 24 -2.79 5.16 -25.74
CA ARG A 24 -3.50 6.35 -25.26
C ARG A 24 -4.63 5.98 -24.31
N GLN A 25 -5.49 5.05 -24.71
CA GLN A 25 -6.66 4.65 -23.93
C GLN A 25 -6.24 4.02 -22.60
N GLU A 26 -5.31 3.06 -22.64
CA GLU A 26 -4.80 2.38 -21.44
C GLU A 26 -4.13 3.34 -20.47
N SER A 27 -3.30 4.27 -20.98
CA SER A 27 -2.63 5.26 -20.15
C SER A 27 -3.62 6.21 -19.48
N LEU A 28 -4.63 6.71 -20.20
CA LEU A 28 -5.66 7.57 -19.62
C LEU A 28 -6.51 6.83 -18.57
N GLN A 29 -6.83 5.57 -18.81
CA GLN A 29 -7.53 4.73 -17.84
C GLN A 29 -6.70 4.50 -16.57
N SER A 30 -5.41 4.22 -16.72
CA SER A 30 -4.49 4.08 -15.58
C SER A 30 -4.41 5.35 -14.73
N LEU A 31 -4.28 6.52 -15.38
CA LEU A 31 -4.29 7.81 -14.69
C LEU A 31 -5.60 8.06 -13.93
N ASP A 32 -6.75 7.69 -14.49
CA ASP A 32 -8.05 7.81 -13.83
C ASP A 32 -8.16 6.90 -12.58
N VAL A 33 -7.71 5.65 -12.68
CA VAL A 33 -7.68 4.70 -11.55
C VAL A 33 -6.81 5.26 -10.41
N ILE A 34 -5.61 5.74 -10.71
CA ILE A 34 -4.72 6.32 -9.70
C ILE A 34 -5.35 7.56 -9.06
N ASN A 35 -5.97 8.45 -9.85
CA ASN A 35 -6.63 9.63 -9.33
C ASN A 35 -7.81 9.30 -8.40
N LYS A 36 -8.56 8.23 -8.70
CA LYS A 36 -9.65 7.75 -7.82
C LYS A 36 -9.12 7.23 -6.50
N GLU A 37 -8.02 6.46 -6.52
CA GLU A 37 -7.42 5.93 -5.29
C GLU A 37 -6.82 7.03 -4.41
N ILE A 38 -6.17 8.03 -5.03
CA ILE A 38 -5.69 9.22 -4.32
C ILE A 38 -6.84 9.93 -3.60
N ARG A 39 -7.95 10.19 -4.30
CA ARG A 39 -9.12 10.86 -3.70
C ARG A 39 -9.71 10.06 -2.55
N ARG A 40 -9.87 8.74 -2.74
CA ARG A 40 -10.34 7.84 -1.69
C ARG A 40 -9.46 7.92 -0.44
N PHE A 41 -8.15 7.99 -0.61
CA PHE A 41 -7.22 8.09 0.50
C PHE A 41 -7.25 9.46 1.18
N GLU A 42 -7.35 10.56 0.42
CA GLU A 42 -7.54 11.91 0.97
C GLU A 42 -8.85 12.02 1.77
N ASP A 43 -9.94 11.43 1.27
CA ASP A 43 -11.24 11.38 1.96
C ASP A 43 -11.15 10.56 3.26
N TRP A 44 -10.45 9.41 3.22
CA TRP A 44 -10.19 8.61 4.42
C TRP A 44 -9.38 9.37 5.47
N LEU A 45 -8.37 10.14 5.07
CA LEU A 45 -7.60 11.00 5.99
C LEU A 45 -8.46 12.10 6.60
N LEU A 46 -9.37 12.71 5.82
CA LEU A 46 -10.34 13.70 6.32
C LEU A 46 -11.33 13.10 7.33
N GLU A 47 -11.84 11.91 7.05
CA GLU A 47 -12.69 11.17 7.99
C GLU A 47 -11.94 10.82 9.27
N ARG A 48 -10.70 10.31 9.14
CA ARG A 48 -9.87 9.94 10.29
C ARG A 48 -9.53 11.14 11.17
N GLN A 49 -9.28 12.31 10.56
CA GLN A 49 -9.06 13.56 11.29
C GLN A 49 -10.29 13.92 12.13
N ARG A 50 -11.49 13.91 11.53
CA ARG A 50 -12.74 14.19 12.23
C ARG A 50 -13.02 13.19 13.35
N TYR A 51 -12.76 11.92 13.10
CA TYR A 51 -12.91 10.86 14.10
C TYR A 51 -12.06 11.12 15.33
N TRP A 52 -10.76 11.39 15.18
CA TRP A 52 -9.89 11.62 16.33
C TRP A 52 -10.16 12.93 17.06
N GLN A 53 -10.58 13.98 16.35
CA GLN A 53 -11.08 15.20 16.99
C GLN A 53 -12.27 14.91 17.92
N TYR A 54 -13.24 14.13 17.43
CA TYR A 54 -14.37 13.69 18.25
C TYR A 54 -13.93 12.78 19.42
N GLN A 55 -12.99 11.86 19.20
CA GLN A 55 -12.47 11.02 20.29
C GLN A 55 -11.75 11.83 21.37
N ILE A 56 -11.04 12.90 21.02
CA ILE A 56 -10.43 13.82 21.99
C ILE A 56 -11.51 14.47 22.84
N GLU A 57 -12.57 15.02 22.22
CA GLU A 57 -13.68 15.63 22.95
C GLU A 57 -14.33 14.65 23.93
N GLN A 58 -14.59 13.41 23.48
CA GLN A 58 -15.14 12.35 24.33
C GLN A 58 -14.19 11.95 25.48
N ALA A 59 -12.88 11.88 25.20
CA ALA A 59 -11.89 11.53 26.22
C ALA A 59 -11.71 12.64 27.27
N GLN A 60 -11.79 13.91 26.85
CA GLN A 60 -11.79 15.07 27.76
C GLN A 60 -13.02 15.06 28.67
N GLU A 61 -14.20 14.78 28.12
CA GLU A 61 -15.44 14.65 28.90
C GLU A 61 -15.35 13.50 29.92
N MET A 62 -14.86 12.33 29.50
CA MET A 62 -14.62 11.20 30.42
C MET A 62 -13.63 11.56 31.53
N LEU A 63 -12.55 12.28 31.22
CA LEU A 63 -11.56 12.69 32.20
C LEU A 63 -12.16 13.66 33.23
N TYR A 64 -12.96 14.63 32.77
CA TYR A 64 -13.65 15.56 33.64
C TYR A 64 -14.57 14.84 34.64
N TYR A 65 -15.43 13.93 34.16
CA TYR A 65 -16.32 13.19 35.06
C TYR A 65 -15.58 12.23 36.00
N ALA A 66 -14.51 11.57 35.53
CA ALA A 66 -13.71 10.68 36.38
C ALA A 66 -13.01 11.46 37.50
N GLN A 67 -12.49 12.67 37.20
CA GLN A 67 -11.88 13.55 38.20
C GLN A 67 -12.91 14.01 39.23
N ARG A 68 -14.08 14.45 38.78
CA ARG A 68 -15.22 14.81 39.66
C ARG A 68 -15.61 13.68 40.60
N ALA A 69 -15.73 12.45 40.08
CA ALA A 69 -16.08 11.28 40.88
C ALA A 69 -14.98 10.91 41.90
N LEU A 70 -13.70 11.09 41.53
CA LEU A 70 -12.58 10.90 42.44
C LEU A 70 -12.60 11.93 43.58
N GLU A 71 -12.83 13.21 43.27
CA GLU A 71 -12.96 14.29 44.26
C GLU A 71 -14.12 14.01 45.23
N GLU A 72 -15.28 13.61 44.70
CA GLU A 72 -16.45 13.24 45.50
C GLU A 72 -16.17 12.03 46.41
N CYS A 73 -15.49 11.01 45.89
CA CYS A 73 -15.06 9.87 46.69
C CYS A 73 -14.11 10.31 47.81
N GLN A 74 -13.09 11.11 47.51
CA GLN A 74 -12.11 11.58 48.51
C GLN A 74 -12.77 12.40 49.63
N ALA A 75 -13.83 13.15 49.31
CA ALA A 75 -14.61 13.91 50.27
C ALA A 75 -15.59 13.07 51.11
N SER A 76 -15.82 11.80 50.78
CA SER A 76 -16.85 10.95 51.41
C SER A 76 -16.43 10.26 52.72
N GLY A 77 -15.23 10.54 53.24
CA GLY A 77 -14.79 10.00 54.52
C GLY A 77 -15.65 10.48 55.69
N TYR A 78 -15.79 9.66 56.73
CA TYR A 78 -16.65 9.95 57.87
C TYR A 78 -15.94 9.68 59.20
N TYR A 79 -16.47 10.24 60.29
CA TYR A 79 -16.00 9.96 61.65
C TYR A 79 -16.93 8.94 62.30
N ASP A 80 -16.34 7.94 62.96
CA ASP A 80 -17.07 6.96 63.75
C ASP A 80 -17.60 7.62 65.04
N GLU A 81 -18.92 7.53 65.28
CA GLU A 81 -19.59 8.25 66.38
C GLU A 81 -19.19 7.74 67.76
N ASP A 82 -18.82 6.46 67.88
CA ASP A 82 -18.50 5.82 69.15
C ASP A 82 -17.03 6.03 69.55
N THR A 83 -16.14 6.02 68.56
CA THR A 83 -14.68 6.08 68.77
C THR A 83 -14.06 7.43 68.42
N GLY A 84 -14.80 8.29 67.73
CA GLY A 84 -14.31 9.58 67.22
C GLY A 84 -13.22 9.46 66.15
N ARG A 85 -12.98 8.24 65.63
CA ARG A 85 -11.91 7.98 64.65
C ARG A 85 -12.37 8.32 63.24
N TYR A 86 -11.49 8.95 62.46
CA TYR A 86 -11.74 9.20 61.03
C TYR A 86 -11.51 7.94 60.20
N HIS A 87 -12.47 7.62 59.32
CA HIS A 87 -12.41 6.56 58.33
C HIS A 87 -12.30 7.15 56.92
N ALA A 88 -11.14 6.96 56.31
CA ALA A 88 -10.89 7.38 54.94
C ALA A 88 -11.60 6.46 53.92
N PRO A 89 -12.18 7.01 52.84
CA PRO A 89 -12.83 6.23 51.81
C PRO A 89 -11.79 5.54 50.90
N ASN A 90 -12.13 4.37 50.34
CA ASN A 90 -11.27 3.69 49.37
C ASN A 90 -11.59 4.19 47.95
N CYS A 91 -10.74 5.06 47.40
CA CYS A 91 -10.94 5.68 46.09
C CYS A 91 -10.09 5.08 44.96
N SER A 92 -9.39 3.97 45.20
CA SER A 92 -8.49 3.33 44.22
C SER A 92 -9.17 3.01 42.87
N GLY A 93 -10.45 2.64 42.88
CA GLY A 93 -11.24 2.44 41.66
C GLY A 93 -11.41 3.70 40.81
N TYR A 94 -11.64 4.85 41.45
CA TYR A 94 -11.80 6.13 40.76
C TYR A 94 -10.45 6.67 40.26
N GLU A 95 -9.36 6.46 41.01
CA GLU A 95 -8.00 6.79 40.56
C GLU A 95 -7.63 6.02 39.28
N MET A 96 -7.99 4.74 39.21
CA MET A 96 -7.82 3.94 37.99
C MET A 96 -8.64 4.47 36.81
N GLN A 97 -9.87 4.93 37.04
CA GLN A 97 -10.72 5.52 35.99
C GLN A 97 -10.14 6.82 35.44
N VAL A 98 -9.62 7.70 36.32
CA VAL A 98 -8.91 8.93 35.91
C VAL A 98 -7.69 8.58 35.07
N ALA A 99 -6.89 7.60 35.52
CA ALA A 99 -5.71 7.16 34.79
C ALA A 99 -6.07 6.56 33.41
N GLU A 100 -7.19 5.85 33.30
CA GLU A 100 -7.67 5.33 32.03
C GLU A 100 -8.14 6.43 31.08
N ALA A 101 -8.96 7.37 31.56
CA ALA A 101 -9.45 8.48 30.76
C ALA A 101 -8.29 9.34 30.23
N TYR A 102 -7.28 9.59 31.06
CA TYR A 102 -6.07 10.31 30.66
C TYR A 102 -5.28 9.56 29.57
N ARG A 103 -5.12 8.23 29.68
CA ARG A 103 -4.47 7.41 28.65
C ARG A 103 -5.23 7.48 27.32
N ARG A 104 -6.56 7.41 27.35
CA ARG A 104 -7.41 7.51 26.14
C ARG A 104 -7.26 8.88 25.47
N LEU A 105 -7.21 9.95 26.25
CA LEU A 105 -7.00 11.31 25.73
C LEU A 105 -5.65 11.42 25.03
N ARG A 106 -4.57 11.01 25.71
CA ARG A 106 -3.20 10.99 25.15
C ARG A 106 -3.13 10.22 23.84
N GLN A 107 -3.71 9.03 23.79
CA GLN A 107 -3.74 8.21 22.58
C GLN A 107 -4.48 8.93 21.44
N ALA A 108 -5.64 9.53 21.71
CA ALA A 108 -6.41 10.24 20.69
C ALA A 108 -5.66 11.47 20.15
N GLU A 109 -4.94 12.21 21.02
CA GLU A 109 -4.09 13.34 20.64
C GLU A 109 -2.91 12.91 19.75
N GLU A 110 -2.23 11.82 20.12
CA GLU A 110 -1.11 11.25 19.35
C GLU A 110 -1.57 10.77 17.96
N GLU A 111 -2.72 10.11 17.89
CA GLU A 111 -3.29 9.65 16.63
C GLU A 111 -3.77 10.81 15.74
N LEU A 112 -4.34 11.88 16.33
CA LEU A 112 -4.67 13.09 15.57
C LEU A 112 -3.40 13.75 15.01
N HIS A 113 -2.33 13.81 15.79
CA HIS A 113 -1.04 14.31 15.33
C HIS A 113 -0.51 13.50 14.14
N ASN A 114 -0.55 12.16 14.25
CA ASN A 114 -0.12 11.26 13.18
C ASN A 114 -0.93 11.49 11.89
N VAL A 115 -2.25 11.62 11.99
CA VAL A 115 -3.13 11.88 10.83
C VAL A 115 -2.82 13.23 10.18
N MET A 116 -2.58 14.27 10.99
CA MET A 116 -2.18 15.58 10.47
C MET A 116 -0.83 15.54 9.77
N HIS A 117 0.13 14.76 10.28
CA HIS A 117 1.41 14.52 9.63
C HIS A 117 1.21 13.88 8.24
N TRP A 118 0.47 12.77 8.17
CA TRP A 118 0.19 12.08 6.90
C TRP A 118 -0.59 12.95 5.92
N LYS A 119 -1.58 13.71 6.37
CA LYS A 119 -2.34 14.65 5.54
C LYS A 119 -1.40 15.63 4.81
N ASN A 120 -0.41 16.16 5.52
CA ASN A 120 0.55 17.09 4.94
C ASN A 120 1.50 16.38 3.95
N LEU A 121 2.03 15.22 4.33
CA LEU A 121 2.96 14.46 3.49
C LEU A 121 2.31 14.01 2.18
N VAL A 122 1.08 13.48 2.30
CA VAL A 122 0.28 13.00 1.17
C VAL A 122 -0.12 14.15 0.28
N GLY A 123 -0.59 15.26 0.85
CA GLY A 123 -0.91 16.46 0.07
C GLY A 123 0.27 16.94 -0.79
N GLN A 124 1.49 16.93 -0.24
CA GLN A 124 2.70 17.25 -1.01
C GLN A 124 2.96 16.24 -2.14
N ALA A 125 2.94 14.94 -1.83
CA ALA A 125 3.18 13.90 -2.83
C ALA A 125 2.13 13.91 -3.96
N VAL A 126 0.86 14.15 -3.62
CA VAL A 126 -0.25 14.28 -4.56
C VAL A 126 -0.05 15.49 -5.47
N HIS A 127 0.37 16.64 -4.93
CA HIS A 127 0.67 17.81 -5.75
C HIS A 127 1.77 17.55 -6.79
N ASP A 128 2.84 16.86 -6.40
CA ASP A 128 3.95 16.52 -7.30
C ASP A 128 3.52 15.51 -8.37
N TYR A 129 2.78 14.47 -7.97
CA TYR A 129 2.19 13.50 -8.90
C TYR A 129 1.25 14.18 -9.90
N GLN A 130 0.32 15.03 -9.43
CA GLN A 130 -0.65 15.70 -10.29
C GLN A 130 0.02 16.55 -11.37
N ARG A 131 1.15 17.20 -11.06
CA ARG A 131 1.92 17.97 -12.05
C ARG A 131 2.43 17.07 -13.18
N GLN A 132 2.95 15.89 -12.85
CA GLN A 132 3.47 14.93 -13.82
C GLN A 132 2.34 14.27 -14.61
N ALA A 133 1.28 13.84 -13.92
CA ALA A 133 0.08 13.25 -14.51
C ALA A 133 -0.61 14.19 -15.51
N ARG A 134 -0.71 15.50 -15.19
CA ARG A 134 -1.26 16.50 -16.12
C ARG A 134 -0.44 16.62 -17.39
N ARG A 135 0.90 16.70 -17.28
CA ARG A 135 1.79 16.76 -18.46
C ARG A 135 1.63 15.54 -19.36
N LEU A 136 1.56 14.35 -18.76
CA LEU A 136 1.31 13.12 -19.52
C LEU A 136 -0.07 13.14 -20.16
N ALA A 137 -1.12 13.49 -19.41
CA ALA A 137 -2.48 13.59 -19.93
C ALA A 137 -2.58 14.58 -21.11
N ASP A 138 -1.89 15.72 -21.05
CA ASP A 138 -1.83 16.68 -22.15
C ASP A 138 -1.19 16.08 -23.41
N GLN A 139 -0.07 15.35 -23.27
CA GLN A 139 0.56 14.65 -24.39
C GLN A 139 -0.35 13.55 -24.98
N LEU A 140 -1.02 12.78 -24.12
CA LEU A 140 -1.96 11.74 -24.53
C LEU A 140 -3.20 12.33 -25.24
N ASN A 141 -3.65 13.52 -24.85
CA ASN A 141 -4.84 14.16 -25.41
C ASN A 141 -4.59 15.05 -26.63
N HIS A 142 -3.36 15.54 -26.81
CA HIS A 142 -3.04 16.43 -27.94
C HIS A 142 -2.05 15.81 -28.92
N THR A 143 -0.92 15.29 -28.43
CA THR A 143 0.16 14.80 -29.30
C THR A 143 -0.20 13.46 -29.96
N LEU A 144 -0.72 12.50 -29.20
CA LEU A 144 -1.04 11.18 -29.76
C LEU A 144 -2.16 11.20 -30.80
N PRO A 145 -3.25 11.98 -30.64
CA PRO A 145 -4.24 12.13 -31.70
C PRO A 145 -3.67 12.75 -32.98
N GLN A 146 -2.77 13.73 -32.87
CA GLN A 146 -2.10 14.30 -34.03
C GLN A 146 -1.21 13.28 -34.74
N ALA A 147 -0.45 12.47 -33.98
CA ALA A 147 0.36 11.38 -34.52
C ALA A 147 -0.51 10.32 -35.22
N GLY A 148 -1.62 9.91 -34.59
CA GLY A 148 -2.58 8.99 -35.18
C GLY A 148 -3.21 9.52 -36.48
N ALA A 149 -3.56 10.81 -36.52
CA ALA A 149 -4.07 11.47 -37.73
C ALA A 149 -3.00 11.58 -38.84
N PHE A 150 -1.76 11.86 -38.47
CA PHE A 150 -0.63 11.89 -39.40
C PHE A 150 -0.39 10.51 -40.03
N LEU A 151 -0.34 9.45 -39.22
CA LEU A 151 -0.22 8.07 -39.69
C LEU A 151 -1.40 7.68 -40.59
N GLY A 152 -2.63 8.06 -40.21
CA GLY A 152 -3.83 7.84 -41.02
C GLY A 152 -3.76 8.49 -42.39
N ARG A 153 -3.28 9.74 -42.48
CA ARG A 153 -3.08 10.43 -43.77
C ARG A 153 -2.01 9.73 -44.62
N LYS A 154 -0.89 9.35 -44.02
CA LYS A 154 0.20 8.65 -44.75
C LYS A 154 -0.25 7.29 -45.27
N LEU A 155 -0.99 6.53 -44.48
CA LEU A 155 -1.60 5.26 -44.91
C LEU A 155 -2.51 5.46 -46.13
N ALA A 156 -3.43 6.44 -46.08
CA ALA A 156 -4.32 6.73 -47.20
C ALA A 156 -3.55 7.11 -48.49
N THR A 157 -2.46 7.88 -48.37
CA THR A 157 -1.59 8.19 -49.52
C THR A 157 -0.94 6.94 -50.12
N LEU A 158 -0.44 6.03 -49.27
CA LEU A 158 0.20 4.80 -49.73
C LEU A 158 -0.81 3.83 -50.37
N GLU A 159 -2.03 3.76 -49.84
CA GLU A 159 -3.11 2.95 -50.42
C GLU A 159 -3.57 3.49 -51.78
N ALA A 160 -3.71 4.81 -51.93
CA ALA A 160 -4.03 5.44 -53.21
C ALA A 160 -2.93 5.18 -54.26
N TYR A 161 -1.65 5.34 -53.88
CA TYR A 161 -0.52 5.03 -54.76
C TYR A 161 -0.53 3.57 -55.23
N ARG A 162 -0.83 2.63 -54.31
CA ARG A 162 -0.96 1.22 -54.65
C ARG A 162 -2.12 0.95 -55.62
N ALA A 163 -3.25 1.63 -55.45
CA ALA A 163 -4.41 1.46 -56.33
C ALA A 163 -4.15 1.97 -57.76
N GLU A 164 -3.43 3.08 -57.91
CA GLU A 164 -3.06 3.64 -59.22
C GLU A 164 -2.02 2.80 -59.98
N HIS A 165 -1.18 2.05 -59.25
CA HIS A 165 -0.08 1.26 -59.81
C HIS A 165 -0.33 -0.25 -59.74
N ALA A 166 -1.56 -0.67 -59.41
CA ALA A 166 -1.97 -2.06 -59.54
C ALA A 166 -2.03 -2.40 -61.04
N PRO A 167 -1.36 -3.48 -61.51
CA PRO A 167 -1.46 -3.87 -62.91
C PRO A 167 -2.91 -4.20 -63.22
N THR A 168 -3.45 -3.57 -64.27
CA THR A 168 -4.76 -3.91 -64.85
C THR A 168 -4.68 -5.38 -65.26
N ALA A 169 -5.16 -6.28 -64.41
CA ALA A 169 -5.41 -7.66 -64.80
C ALA A 169 -6.40 -7.60 -65.95
N GLY A 170 -5.94 -8.00 -67.13
CA GLY A 170 -6.69 -7.90 -68.37
C GLY A 170 -8.09 -8.48 -68.23
N GLN A 171 -9.06 -7.73 -68.72
CA GLN A 171 -10.29 -8.31 -69.24
C GLN A 171 -9.90 -9.36 -70.28
N ASP A 172 -9.97 -10.64 -69.92
CA ASP A 172 -10.14 -11.69 -70.90
C ASP A 172 -11.63 -12.08 -70.92
N ILE A 173 -12.25 -11.76 -72.05
CA ILE A 173 -13.60 -12.16 -72.42
C ILE A 173 -13.49 -13.62 -72.92
N GLY A 174 -14.09 -14.57 -72.20
CA GLY A 174 -14.03 -15.99 -72.56
C GLY A 174 -15.09 -16.86 -71.86
N THR A 175 -16.28 -16.85 -72.45
CA THR A 175 -17.45 -17.72 -72.38
C THR A 175 -17.36 -19.12 -71.70
N ALA A 176 -18.26 -19.33 -70.73
CA ALA A 176 -19.05 -20.54 -70.37
C ALA A 176 -18.42 -21.95 -70.18
N SER A 177 -18.59 -22.53 -68.98
CA SER A 177 -19.47 -23.71 -68.77
C SER A 177 -19.54 -24.22 -67.31
N SER A 178 -20.78 -24.28 -66.82
CA SER A 178 -21.42 -25.24 -65.88
C SER A 178 -20.78 -25.66 -64.55
N SER A 179 -21.48 -25.31 -63.46
CA SER A 179 -21.59 -26.02 -62.18
C SER A 179 -22.10 -27.47 -62.33
N PRO A 180 -22.04 -28.34 -61.30
CA PRO A 180 -22.98 -28.30 -60.17
C PRO A 180 -22.27 -28.37 -58.79
N THR A 181 -22.66 -27.56 -57.80
CA THR A 181 -23.70 -27.84 -56.78
C THR A 181 -23.47 -29.13 -55.98
N ILE A 182 -22.94 -28.99 -54.76
CA ILE A 182 -23.44 -29.71 -53.59
C ILE A 182 -23.55 -28.73 -52.42
N SER A 183 -24.79 -28.54 -51.97
CA SER A 183 -25.14 -27.86 -50.73
C SER A 183 -25.03 -28.81 -49.55
N SER A 184 -24.57 -28.32 -48.41
CA SER A 184 -25.18 -28.69 -47.12
C SER A 184 -24.84 -27.63 -46.07
N ALA A 185 -25.89 -26.94 -45.65
CA ALA A 185 -25.94 -25.97 -44.57
C ALA A 185 -26.22 -26.67 -43.23
N THR A 186 -25.61 -26.18 -42.15
CA THR A 186 -26.12 -25.98 -40.77
C THR A 186 -24.91 -25.70 -39.86
N GLY A 187 -24.89 -24.75 -38.93
CA GLY A 187 -25.88 -23.82 -38.42
C GLY A 187 -25.15 -22.75 -37.58
N ARG A 188 -25.84 -21.62 -37.38
CA ARG A 188 -25.43 -20.50 -36.52
C ARG A 188 -25.42 -20.91 -35.05
N THR A 189 -24.44 -20.44 -34.29
CA THR A 189 -24.66 -19.81 -32.98
C THR A 189 -23.56 -18.78 -32.72
N ALA A 190 -23.98 -17.55 -32.45
CA ALA A 190 -23.15 -16.51 -31.86
C ALA A 190 -22.89 -16.83 -30.39
N SER A 191 -21.74 -16.42 -29.83
CA SER A 191 -21.65 -15.30 -28.87
C SER A 191 -20.36 -15.34 -28.04
N TYR A 192 -19.78 -14.14 -27.84
CA TYR A 192 -18.99 -13.64 -26.70
C TYR A 192 -17.75 -14.39 -26.17
N GLY A 193 -16.64 -13.63 -26.14
CA GLY A 193 -15.93 -13.38 -24.86
C GLY A 193 -14.43 -13.69 -24.82
N ALA A 194 -13.63 -12.62 -24.70
CA ALA A 194 -12.42 -12.46 -23.88
C ALA A 194 -11.24 -13.44 -24.14
N ASP A 195 -10.13 -13.00 -24.70
CA ASP A 195 -9.04 -12.17 -24.12
C ASP A 195 -7.92 -12.97 -23.43
N SER A 196 -6.71 -12.46 -23.65
CA SER A 196 -5.42 -12.73 -23.01
C SER A 196 -4.72 -14.03 -23.40
N ALA A 197 -3.69 -14.04 -24.26
CA ALA A 197 -2.44 -13.27 -24.27
C ALA A 197 -1.55 -13.58 -23.05
N SER A 198 -0.86 -14.71 -23.15
CA SER A 198 0.48 -14.90 -22.60
C SER A 198 1.45 -13.98 -23.35
N LEU A 199 2.27 -13.21 -22.64
CA LEU A 199 3.73 -13.30 -22.74
C LEU A 199 4.43 -12.28 -21.84
N SER A 200 5.27 -12.90 -21.01
CA SER A 200 6.34 -12.48 -20.11
C SER A 200 7.42 -11.53 -20.67
N VAL A 201 8.21 -11.05 -19.69
CA VAL A 201 9.63 -10.59 -19.71
C VAL A 201 9.82 -9.06 -19.77
N SER A 202 10.70 -8.40 -19.01
CA SER A 202 11.38 -8.65 -17.74
C SER A 202 12.00 -7.32 -17.30
N ILE A 203 12.28 -7.26 -16.01
CA ILE A 203 12.85 -6.23 -15.15
C ILE A 203 14.21 -5.69 -15.66
N SER A 204 14.49 -4.40 -15.43
CA SER A 204 15.81 -3.95 -14.94
C SER A 204 15.79 -2.53 -14.33
N ALA A 205 16.14 -2.51 -13.04
CA ALA A 205 16.96 -1.53 -12.30
C ALA A 205 16.69 -0.02 -12.46
N GLY A 206 16.09 0.57 -11.42
CA GLY A 206 16.08 2.02 -11.18
C GLY A 206 16.69 2.35 -9.82
N SER A 207 17.97 2.75 -9.83
CA SER A 207 18.70 3.28 -8.67
C SER A 207 18.02 4.52 -8.09
N ALA A 208 17.99 4.59 -6.77
CA ALA A 208 17.64 5.79 -6.01
C ALA A 208 18.81 6.79 -5.98
N SER A 209 18.48 8.09 -6.04
CA SER A 209 19.20 9.27 -5.53
C SER A 209 19.04 10.42 -6.54
N GLY A 210 18.56 11.63 -6.22
CA GLY A 210 18.12 12.23 -4.98
C GLY A 210 17.72 13.69 -5.26
N THR A 211 17.08 14.37 -4.31
CA THR A 211 17.38 15.78 -3.98
C THR A 211 16.62 16.16 -2.71
N ALA A 212 17.41 16.56 -1.70
CA ALA A 212 16.98 16.90 -0.37
C ALA A 212 16.35 18.30 -0.31
N LYS A 213 15.33 18.38 0.54
CA LYS A 213 14.70 19.60 1.08
C LYS A 213 15.61 20.23 2.15
N ASN A 214 15.50 21.54 2.33
CA ASN A 214 16.11 22.30 3.41
C ASN A 214 15.04 22.70 4.45
N ALA A 215 15.18 22.24 5.69
CA ALA A 215 14.84 22.92 6.96
C ALA A 215 15.29 22.03 8.15
N ALA A 216 16.10 22.59 9.05
CA ALA A 216 17.01 21.96 10.02
C ALA A 216 16.39 21.06 11.12
N THR A 217 17.04 20.02 11.67
CA THR A 217 18.18 19.18 11.23
C THR A 217 18.13 17.87 12.04
N GLY A 218 17.71 16.80 11.39
CA GLY A 218 17.85 15.41 11.81
C GLY A 218 17.59 14.56 10.58
N VAL A 219 18.61 13.88 10.07
CA VAL A 219 18.47 13.08 8.86
C VAL A 219 17.88 11.74 9.26
N TRP A 220 16.68 11.45 8.81
CA TRP A 220 16.08 10.12 8.98
C TRP A 220 16.66 9.17 7.92
N LYS A 221 17.27 8.08 8.36
CA LYS A 221 17.88 7.05 7.51
C LYS A 221 17.10 5.74 7.62
N ASP A 222 16.61 5.25 6.50
CA ASP A 222 15.99 3.92 6.42
C ASP A 222 17.09 2.84 6.37
N HIS A 223 17.00 1.85 7.26
CA HIS A 223 17.92 0.71 7.35
C HIS A 223 17.33 -0.57 6.75
N GLY A 224 16.18 -0.49 6.09
CA GLY A 224 15.46 -1.63 5.57
C GLY A 224 14.87 -2.47 6.71
N VAL A 225 14.87 -3.79 6.54
CA VAL A 225 14.25 -4.76 7.48
C VAL A 225 15.32 -5.65 8.14
N PRO A 226 16.21 -5.11 8.98
CA PRO A 226 17.19 -5.92 9.71
C PRO A 226 16.50 -6.83 10.73
N ASN A 227 17.16 -7.93 11.09
CA ASN A 227 16.82 -8.71 12.27
C ASN A 227 17.30 -7.96 13.51
N VAL A 228 16.36 -7.44 14.30
CA VAL A 228 16.65 -6.68 15.52
C VAL A 228 16.39 -7.57 16.74
N PRO A 229 17.31 -7.62 17.74
CA PRO A 229 17.08 -8.35 18.97
C PRO A 229 15.79 -7.89 19.66
N VAL A 230 14.91 -8.84 19.95
CA VAL A 230 13.61 -8.59 20.57
C VAL A 230 13.79 -7.87 21.91
N GLN A 231 14.84 -8.19 22.66
CA GLN A 231 15.18 -7.50 23.93
C GLN A 231 15.49 -6.00 23.77
N HIS A 232 16.08 -5.58 22.64
CA HIS A 232 16.36 -4.15 22.37
C HIS A 232 15.09 -3.38 22.00
N LEU A 233 14.15 -4.06 21.34
CA LEU A 233 12.82 -3.51 21.07
C LEU A 233 11.99 -3.42 22.34
N ILE A 234 12.19 -4.36 23.27
CA ILE A 234 11.43 -4.47 24.53
C ILE A 234 11.90 -3.50 25.62
N HIS A 235 13.14 -3.02 25.62
CA HIS A 235 13.55 -1.97 26.57
C HIS A 235 12.77 -0.65 26.38
N GLY A 236 12.11 -0.43 25.23
CA GLY A 236 11.12 0.63 25.02
C GLY A 236 9.66 0.21 25.29
N ILE A 237 9.42 -1.07 25.59
CA ILE A 237 8.12 -1.71 25.93
C ILE A 237 8.01 -1.90 27.45
N ASP A 238 8.72 -1.10 28.24
CA ASP A 238 8.47 -1.06 29.68
C ASP A 238 7.11 -0.39 29.92
N THR A 239 6.06 -1.24 29.95
CA THR A 239 4.72 -1.18 30.58
C THR A 239 3.84 0.10 30.53
N LEU A 240 4.37 1.24 30.11
CA LEU A 240 3.70 2.55 30.09
C LEU A 240 3.05 2.85 28.73
N ASN A 241 3.65 2.43 27.62
CA ASN A 241 3.19 2.80 26.26
C ASN A 241 2.63 1.62 25.41
N SER A 242 2.77 0.36 25.86
CA SER A 242 2.14 -0.77 25.16
C SER A 242 0.66 -0.87 25.52
N HIS A 243 -0.20 -0.86 24.50
CA HIS A 243 -1.62 -1.18 24.64
C HIS A 243 -1.88 -2.69 24.77
N VAL A 244 -0.86 -3.53 24.55
CA VAL A 244 -0.92 -4.99 24.70
C VAL A 244 -0.26 -5.37 26.01
N LYS A 245 -1.05 -5.82 26.98
CA LYS A 245 -0.62 -6.17 28.34
C LYS A 245 -0.91 -7.63 28.68
N SER A 246 -1.83 -8.26 27.95
CA SER A 246 -2.24 -9.63 28.17
C SER A 246 -2.77 -10.28 26.89
N LYS A 247 -2.98 -11.60 26.93
CA LYS A 247 -3.65 -12.34 25.85
C LYS A 247 -5.07 -11.83 25.57
N ALA A 248 -5.73 -11.19 26.55
CA ALA A 248 -7.08 -10.64 26.38
C ALA A 248 -7.14 -9.42 25.43
N ASP A 249 -5.99 -8.81 25.12
CA ASP A 249 -5.92 -7.65 24.23
C ASP A 249 -5.97 -8.03 22.74
N PHE A 250 -5.91 -9.33 22.43
CA PHE A 250 -5.88 -9.90 21.08
C PHE A 250 -7.28 -9.99 20.48
N LYS A 251 -7.77 -8.89 19.90
CA LYS A 251 -9.14 -8.78 19.35
C LYS A 251 -9.29 -9.11 17.87
N LYS A 252 -8.19 -9.10 17.10
CA LYS A 252 -8.20 -9.28 15.63
C LYS A 252 -7.66 -10.64 15.18
N VAL A 253 -6.56 -11.05 15.80
CA VAL A 253 -5.87 -12.32 15.57
C VAL A 253 -5.64 -12.88 16.95
N SER A 254 -5.97 -14.16 17.17
CA SER A 254 -5.81 -14.79 18.49
C SER A 254 -4.34 -14.87 18.89
N TYR A 255 -4.06 -15.03 20.19
CA TYR A 255 -2.69 -15.27 20.66
C TYR A 255 -2.10 -16.52 20.00
N GLU A 256 -2.89 -17.59 19.93
CA GLU A 256 -2.49 -18.89 19.38
C GLU A 256 -2.14 -18.79 17.90
N GLU A 257 -2.97 -18.13 17.10
CA GLU A 257 -2.75 -17.90 15.68
C GLU A 257 -1.50 -17.04 15.44
N MET A 258 -1.28 -16.01 16.25
CA MET A 258 -0.08 -15.18 16.15
C MET A 258 1.19 -15.94 16.56
N ALA A 259 1.09 -16.80 17.57
CA ALA A 259 2.19 -17.67 17.98
C ALA A 259 2.53 -18.69 16.89
N GLU A 260 1.52 -19.26 16.22
CA GLU A 260 1.73 -20.13 15.07
C GLU A 260 2.40 -19.39 13.91
N GLY A 261 1.93 -18.18 13.59
CA GLY A 261 2.55 -17.35 12.56
C GLY A 261 4.02 -17.02 12.84
N LEU A 262 4.37 -16.74 14.11
CA LEU A 262 5.75 -16.53 14.53
C LEU A 262 6.61 -17.81 14.45
N ARG A 263 6.05 -19.00 14.67
CA ARG A 263 6.77 -20.26 14.43
C ARG A 263 7.04 -20.47 12.94
N LYS A 264 6.03 -20.30 12.09
CA LYS A 264 6.19 -20.36 10.62
C LYS A 264 7.25 -19.36 10.12
N LEU A 265 7.29 -18.17 10.73
CA LEU A 265 8.33 -17.19 10.45
C LEU A 265 9.73 -17.74 10.74
N GLN A 266 9.94 -18.31 11.93
CA GLN A 266 11.26 -18.81 12.36
C GLN A 266 11.70 -20.06 11.60
N GLU A 267 10.78 -20.99 11.35
CA GLU A 267 11.08 -22.30 10.80
C GLU A 267 11.22 -22.30 9.27
N VAL A 268 10.45 -21.44 8.57
CA VAL A 268 10.33 -21.50 7.12
C VAL A 268 10.70 -20.17 6.46
N VAL A 269 10.04 -19.08 6.86
CA VAL A 269 10.17 -17.80 6.14
C VAL A 269 11.56 -17.18 6.32
N LEU A 270 12.06 -17.10 7.57
CA LEU A 270 13.37 -16.52 7.85
C LEU A 270 14.52 -17.23 7.13
N PRO A 271 14.65 -18.57 7.22
CA PRO A 271 15.68 -19.29 6.47
C PRO A 271 15.55 -19.09 4.95
N ALA A 272 14.34 -19.08 4.41
CA ALA A 272 14.13 -18.88 2.97
C ALA A 272 14.53 -17.46 2.53
N VAL A 273 14.14 -16.42 3.27
CA VAL A 273 14.51 -15.02 2.96
C VAL A 273 16.02 -14.81 3.06
N GLN A 274 16.69 -15.45 4.04
CA GLN A 274 18.16 -15.45 4.12
C GLN A 274 18.84 -16.07 2.88
N ASN A 275 18.15 -16.99 2.20
CA ASN A 275 18.57 -17.58 0.93
C ASN A 275 18.08 -16.82 -0.31
N GLY A 276 17.51 -15.62 -0.13
CA GLY A 276 17.05 -14.75 -1.22
C GLY A 276 15.62 -14.98 -1.68
N ALA A 277 14.82 -15.75 -0.94
CA ALA A 277 13.39 -15.88 -1.23
C ALA A 277 12.65 -14.55 -0.99
N ASP A 278 11.69 -14.27 -1.86
CA ASP A 278 10.78 -13.13 -1.77
C ASP A 278 9.33 -13.60 -1.66
N GLY A 279 8.38 -12.67 -1.78
CA GLY A 279 6.96 -12.99 -1.66
C GLY A 279 6.49 -14.02 -2.70
N ASP A 280 7.03 -14.01 -3.91
CA ASP A 280 6.56 -14.89 -4.98
C ASP A 280 6.95 -16.34 -4.71
N TYR A 281 8.14 -16.56 -4.14
CA TYR A 281 8.55 -17.87 -3.62
C TYR A 281 7.54 -18.46 -2.62
N PHE A 282 7.02 -17.66 -1.70
CA PHE A 282 6.05 -18.14 -0.71
C PHE A 282 4.66 -18.35 -1.33
N SER A 283 4.27 -17.55 -2.32
CA SER A 283 3.06 -17.79 -3.09
C SER A 283 3.11 -19.13 -3.84
N ASP A 284 4.26 -19.51 -4.38
CA ASP A 284 4.45 -20.79 -5.05
C ASP A 284 4.39 -21.97 -4.06
N ILE A 285 4.98 -21.84 -2.88
CA ILE A 285 4.89 -22.87 -1.83
C ILE A 285 3.45 -23.05 -1.36
N ASP A 286 2.74 -21.95 -1.14
CA ASP A 286 1.34 -21.97 -0.70
C ASP A 286 0.47 -22.68 -1.76
N ALA A 287 0.67 -22.37 -3.03
CA ALA A 287 -0.01 -23.05 -4.13
C ALA A 287 0.31 -24.56 -4.19
N GLN A 288 1.58 -24.95 -4.03
CA GLN A 288 1.99 -26.35 -4.01
C GLN A 288 1.39 -27.13 -2.84
N GLN A 289 1.25 -26.49 -1.68
CA GLN A 289 0.68 -27.10 -0.48
C GLN A 289 -0.85 -26.95 -0.39
N SER A 290 -1.49 -26.33 -1.39
CA SER A 290 -2.92 -26.00 -1.38
C SER A 290 -3.34 -25.20 -0.15
N LEU A 291 -2.45 -24.32 0.32
CA LEU A 291 -2.72 -23.37 1.39
C LEU A 291 -3.38 -22.11 0.81
N ASP A 292 -4.39 -21.60 1.49
CA ASP A 292 -4.92 -20.27 1.19
C ASP A 292 -4.00 -19.18 1.79
N TYR A 293 -4.25 -17.92 1.42
CA TYR A 293 -3.47 -16.80 1.92
C TYR A 293 -3.53 -16.67 3.45
N GLU A 294 -4.68 -16.92 4.06
CA GLU A 294 -4.87 -16.73 5.50
C GLU A 294 -3.98 -17.69 6.32
N HIS A 295 -3.75 -18.91 5.81
CA HIS A 295 -2.98 -19.96 6.48
C HIS A 295 -1.57 -20.18 5.89
N GLY A 296 -1.27 -19.54 4.77
CA GLY A 296 -0.04 -19.68 3.99
C GLY A 296 1.16 -18.87 4.49
N TYR A 297 2.34 -19.19 3.96
CA TYR A 297 3.60 -18.53 4.25
C TYR A 297 3.69 -17.14 3.62
N ARG A 298 2.97 -16.87 2.52
CA ARG A 298 2.96 -15.55 1.88
C ARG A 298 2.48 -14.47 2.83
N ARG A 299 1.41 -14.74 3.60
CA ARG A 299 0.89 -13.81 4.60
C ARG A 299 1.91 -13.56 5.71
N ILE A 300 2.63 -14.58 6.14
CA ILE A 300 3.69 -14.43 7.14
C ILE A 300 4.83 -13.57 6.58
N TYR A 301 5.25 -13.80 5.34
CA TYR A 301 6.21 -12.94 4.66
C TYR A 301 5.73 -11.48 4.60
N ASP A 302 4.52 -11.23 4.12
CA ASP A 302 3.97 -9.88 4.00
C ASP A 302 3.86 -9.16 5.36
N ALA A 303 3.55 -9.91 6.43
CA ALA A 303 3.46 -9.39 7.78
C ALA A 303 4.80 -8.94 8.38
N PHE A 304 5.93 -9.40 7.86
CA PHE A 304 7.26 -9.11 8.42
C PHE A 304 8.20 -8.38 7.45
N TYR A 305 8.00 -8.53 6.14
CA TYR A 305 8.81 -7.95 5.07
C TYR A 305 8.00 -7.09 4.09
N GLY A 306 6.67 -7.22 4.10
CA GLY A 306 5.76 -6.44 3.28
C GLY A 306 5.29 -5.16 3.96
N ASN A 307 4.11 -4.68 3.55
CA ASN A 307 3.57 -3.41 4.03
C ASN A 307 3.21 -3.42 5.53
N ASP A 308 2.92 -4.60 6.08
CA ASP A 308 2.51 -4.80 7.46
C ASP A 308 3.68 -5.12 8.42
N ALA A 309 4.92 -5.02 7.93
CA ALA A 309 6.13 -5.19 8.73
C ALA A 309 6.09 -4.39 10.05
N ILE A 310 6.77 -4.93 11.07
CA ILE A 310 6.99 -4.21 12.33
C ILE A 310 7.86 -3.00 12.01
N ARG A 311 7.45 -1.81 12.45
CA ARG A 311 8.14 -0.54 12.19
C ARG A 311 8.58 0.07 13.51
N VAL A 312 9.82 0.53 13.54
CA VAL A 312 10.40 1.20 14.69
C VAL A 312 11.21 2.42 14.26
N ASN A 313 11.16 3.46 15.08
CA ASN A 313 12.08 4.58 14.99
C ASN A 313 13.26 4.33 15.91
N LYS A 314 14.49 4.45 15.41
CA LYS A 314 15.71 4.38 16.23
C LYS A 314 16.18 5.80 16.54
N ILE A 315 16.28 6.15 17.83
CA ILE A 315 16.67 7.47 18.31
C ILE A 315 17.85 7.27 19.27
N GLY A 316 19.07 7.51 18.79
CA GLY A 316 20.28 7.11 19.50
C GLY A 316 20.33 5.59 19.66
N ASP A 317 20.45 5.10 20.90
CA ASP A 317 20.45 3.67 21.22
C ASP A 317 19.05 3.12 21.54
N ALA A 318 18.02 3.97 21.58
CA ALA A 318 16.66 3.59 21.91
C ALA A 318 15.82 3.29 20.66
N TYR A 319 14.90 2.34 20.79
CA TYR A 319 13.87 2.04 19.79
C TYR A 319 12.49 2.48 20.28
N GLN A 320 11.77 3.20 19.43
CA GLN A 320 10.36 3.54 19.60
C GLN A 320 9.53 2.66 18.64
N VAL A 321 8.64 1.85 19.19
CA VAL A 321 7.76 0.97 18.42
C VAL A 321 6.61 1.77 17.81
N ILE A 322 6.48 1.74 16.49
CA ILE A 322 5.40 2.43 15.75
C ILE A 322 4.20 1.49 15.56
N ASN A 323 4.44 0.23 15.21
CA ASN A 323 3.41 -0.80 15.11
C ASN A 323 3.97 -2.18 15.54
N GLY A 324 3.12 -3.21 15.55
CA GLY A 324 3.56 -4.58 15.80
C GLY A 324 3.65 -5.00 17.27
N TYR A 325 3.07 -4.24 18.20
CA TYR A 325 3.07 -4.53 19.64
C TYR A 325 2.61 -5.96 19.98
N HIS A 326 1.56 -6.48 19.34
CA HIS A 326 1.11 -7.86 19.55
C HIS A 326 2.18 -8.89 19.15
N ARG A 327 2.85 -8.68 18.01
CA ARG A 327 3.91 -9.57 17.53
C ARG A 327 5.13 -9.55 18.44
N LEU A 328 5.53 -8.37 18.91
CA LEU A 328 6.62 -8.21 19.87
C LEU A 328 6.28 -8.83 21.23
N PHE A 329 5.03 -8.70 21.67
CA PHE A 329 4.54 -9.34 22.89
C PHE A 329 4.62 -10.87 22.78
N VAL A 330 4.08 -11.47 21.72
CA VAL A 330 4.14 -12.93 21.55
C VAL A 330 5.58 -13.41 21.36
N ALA A 331 6.41 -12.67 20.63
CA ALA A 331 7.81 -13.02 20.45
C ALA A 331 8.60 -13.01 21.77
N LYS A 332 8.30 -12.07 22.67
CA LYS A 332 8.83 -12.07 24.04
C LYS A 332 8.41 -13.32 24.81
N GLU A 333 7.12 -13.65 24.80
CA GLU A 333 6.56 -14.81 25.51
C GLU A 333 7.12 -16.14 24.97
N LEU A 334 7.38 -16.21 23.67
CA LEU A 334 7.98 -17.39 23.01
C LEU A 334 9.50 -17.46 23.15
N GLY A 335 10.16 -16.45 23.73
CA GLY A 335 11.62 -16.40 23.85
C GLY A 335 12.36 -16.26 22.53
N ILE A 336 11.74 -15.65 21.51
CA ILE A 336 12.37 -15.41 20.20
C ILE A 336 13.47 -14.36 20.35
N GLU A 337 14.67 -14.67 19.86
CA GLU A 337 15.85 -13.81 20.05
C GLU A 337 15.79 -12.51 19.22
N SER A 338 15.40 -12.61 17.96
CA SER A 338 15.35 -11.48 17.03
C SER A 338 14.19 -11.59 16.04
N LEU A 339 13.74 -10.45 15.54
CA LEU A 339 12.71 -10.37 14.52
C LEU A 339 13.12 -9.42 13.39
N PRO A 340 12.65 -9.68 12.16
CA PRO A 340 12.74 -8.73 11.06
C PRO A 340 11.84 -7.53 11.37
N VAL A 341 12.44 -6.34 11.37
CA VAL A 341 11.79 -5.09 11.72
C VAL A 341 12.28 -3.99 10.79
N GLN A 342 11.36 -3.21 10.24
CA GLN A 342 11.70 -2.01 9.49
C GLN A 342 12.18 -0.91 10.44
N VAL A 343 13.43 -0.47 10.27
CA VAL A 343 14.08 0.50 11.16
C VAL A 343 14.33 1.82 10.42
N VAL A 344 13.79 2.91 10.97
CA VAL A 344 14.11 4.27 10.51
C VAL A 344 14.86 5.00 11.64
N GLU A 345 16.11 5.39 11.39
CA GLU A 345 16.99 6.00 12.40
C GLU A 345 17.03 7.52 12.27
N HIS A 346 16.88 8.22 13.39
CA HIS A 346 17.10 9.66 13.49
C HIS A 346 18.58 9.96 13.77
N LEU A 347 19.29 10.49 12.76
CA LEU A 347 20.68 10.89 12.93
C LEU A 347 20.77 12.27 13.60
N PRO A 348 21.56 12.42 14.69
CA PRO A 348 21.78 13.72 15.31
C PRO A 348 22.49 14.65 14.31
N SER A 349 22.08 15.92 14.29
CA SER A 349 22.76 16.95 13.52
C SER A 349 24.17 17.17 14.08
N SER A 350 25.20 16.97 13.26
CA SER A 350 26.58 17.27 13.64
C SER A 350 26.68 18.70 14.18
N PRO A 351 27.32 18.95 15.35
CA PRO A 351 27.61 20.31 15.76
C PRO A 351 28.56 20.92 14.73
N THR A 352 28.13 22.01 14.10
CA THR A 352 28.99 22.84 13.24
C THR A 352 30.25 23.25 14.03
N PRO A 353 31.45 23.11 13.45
CA PRO A 353 32.72 23.43 14.12
C PRO A 353 32.87 24.91 14.46
#